data_AF-A0A9E5YI44-F1
#
_entry.id   AF-A0A9E5YI44-F1
#
_cell.length_a   1.000
_cell.length_b   1.000
_cell.length_c   1.000
_cell.angle_alpha   90.00
_cell.angle_beta   90.00
_cell.angle_gamma   90.00
#
_symmetry.space_group_name_H-M   'P 1'
#
loop_
_entity.id
_entity.type
_entity.pdbx_description
1 polymer ?
#
loop_
_entity_poly.entity_id
_entity_poly.type
_entity_poly.pdbx_seq_one_letter_code
_entity_poly.pdbx_strand_id
1 'polypeptide(L)'
;MTLDYDSLDRFLGKNIVSLSYQWGQVERDEKLATSRTNTEDQSWDKWVLNMARIQKVYGYTNIMLRGAAQITDKRLLTIEQVGLGGYGSVRGYDPALFLGDQGYTVSAELMFAPPFLAEKNLFGQRVSQLVQFVLFADHGQVWTVDAGALPGEISDASLTGYGGGFRLYYKDWFTFKYDLGIPKDHIEGKKEHFHYVQTSFTLF
;
A
#
# COMPACT_ATOMS: atom_id res chain seq x y z
N MET A 1 9.19 -11.61 15.17
CA MET A 1 9.14 -10.60 16.27
C MET A 1 8.61 -9.31 15.69
N THR A 2 7.74 -8.60 16.42
CA THR A 2 7.16 -7.32 15.97
C THR A 2 7.26 -6.28 17.07
N LEU A 3 7.62 -5.06 16.69
CA LEU A 3 7.69 -3.88 17.54
C LEU A 3 6.75 -2.83 16.95
N ASP A 4 5.74 -2.44 17.71
CA ASP A 4 4.78 -1.42 17.33
C ASP A 4 4.98 -0.17 18.19
N TYR A 5 4.93 0.99 17.55
CA TYR A 5 5.02 2.30 18.19
C TYR A 5 3.92 3.21 17.63
N ASP A 6 3.09 3.75 18.51
CA ASP A 6 2.15 4.80 18.18
C ASP A 6 2.38 6.06 19.03
N SER A 7 2.21 7.22 18.41
CA SER A 7 2.43 8.50 19.09
C SER A 7 1.53 9.57 18.52
N LEU A 8 0.94 10.35 19.41
CA LEU A 8 0.22 11.57 19.09
C LEU A 8 1.14 12.74 19.37
N ASP A 9 1.50 13.47 18.32
CA ASP A 9 2.43 14.59 18.44
C ASP A 9 1.74 15.89 18.86
N ARG A 10 2.56 16.91 19.17
CA ARG A 10 2.09 18.24 19.58
C ARG A 10 1.25 18.96 18.52
N PHE A 11 1.29 18.52 17.27
CA PHE A 11 0.51 19.07 16.16
C PHE A 11 -0.78 18.28 15.90
N LEU A 12 -1.21 17.43 16.86
CA LEU A 12 -2.36 16.53 16.72
C LEU A 12 -2.19 15.52 15.56
N GLY A 13 -0.96 15.31 15.12
CA GLY A 13 -0.61 14.29 14.14
C GLY A 13 -0.46 12.94 14.81
N LYS A 14 -1.11 11.91 14.24
CA LYS A 14 -0.93 10.52 14.69
C LYS A 14 0.16 9.87 13.84
N ASN A 15 1.18 9.34 14.50
CA ASN A 15 2.26 8.56 13.89
C ASN A 15 2.11 7.12 14.34
N ILE A 16 2.21 6.18 13.41
CA ILE A 16 2.15 4.74 13.63
C ILE A 16 3.35 4.14 12.91
N VAL A 17 4.16 3.37 13.62
CA VAL A 17 5.33 2.68 13.08
C VAL A 17 5.29 1.24 13.57
N SER A 18 5.45 0.29 12.67
CA SER A 18 5.54 -1.13 12.96
C SER A 18 6.78 -1.68 12.28
N LEU A 19 7.68 -2.29 13.06
CA LEU A 19 8.87 -2.97 12.58
C LEU A 19 8.77 -4.45 12.94
N SER A 20 8.88 -5.31 11.95
CA SER A 20 8.82 -6.76 12.12
C SER A 20 10.07 -7.42 11.57
N TYR A 21 10.63 -8.36 12.34
CA TYR A 21 11.64 -9.30 11.88
C TYR A 21 11.01 -10.68 11.72
N GLN A 22 11.19 -11.28 10.55
CA GLN A 22 10.69 -12.60 10.21
C GLN A 22 11.86 -13.43 9.72
N TRP A 23 11.89 -14.68 10.16
CA TRP A 23 12.85 -15.66 9.69
C TRP A 23 12.12 -16.97 9.47
N GLY A 24 12.60 -17.77 8.53
CA GLY A 24 12.00 -19.04 8.19
C GLY A 24 13.04 -19.96 7.59
N GLN A 25 12.78 -21.26 7.69
CA GLN A 25 13.55 -22.27 7.01
C GLN A 25 12.59 -23.20 6.27
N VAL A 26 12.98 -23.63 5.08
CA VAL A 26 12.20 -24.59 4.29
C VAL A 26 13.05 -25.82 4.04
N GLU A 27 12.59 -26.96 4.53
CA GLU A 27 13.26 -28.24 4.30
C GLU A 27 13.03 -28.70 2.85
N ARG A 28 14.11 -28.99 2.13
CA ARG A 28 14.00 -29.55 0.77
C ARG A 28 13.50 -30.99 0.84
N ASP A 29 12.46 -31.28 0.08
CA ASP A 29 12.20 -32.62 -0.42
C ASP A 29 12.59 -32.64 -1.91
N GLU A 30 13.49 -33.54 -2.31
CA GLU A 30 13.93 -33.71 -3.70
C GLU A 30 12.76 -34.06 -4.65
N LYS A 31 11.64 -34.56 -4.11
CA LYS A 31 10.42 -34.85 -4.86
C LYS A 31 9.51 -33.64 -5.07
N LEU A 32 9.78 -32.52 -4.38
CA LEU A 32 8.98 -31.30 -4.45
C LEU A 32 9.75 -30.20 -5.19
N ALA A 33 9.13 -29.64 -6.22
CA ALA A 33 9.68 -28.48 -6.91
C ALA A 33 9.52 -27.22 -6.03
N THR A 34 10.60 -26.45 -5.87
CA THR A 34 10.53 -25.13 -5.22
C THR A 34 10.02 -24.09 -6.20
N SER A 35 9.31 -23.06 -5.70
CA SER A 35 8.76 -22.00 -6.57
C SER A 35 9.83 -21.11 -7.20
N ARG A 36 11.03 -21.02 -6.59
CA ARG A 36 12.24 -20.39 -7.12
C ARG A 36 13.45 -21.30 -6.90
N THR A 37 14.34 -21.34 -7.89
CA THR A 37 15.61 -22.11 -7.87
C THR A 37 16.76 -21.20 -7.46
N ASN A 38 17.84 -21.78 -6.90
CA ASN A 38 19.04 -21.06 -6.44
C ASN A 38 18.81 -20.11 -5.25
N THR A 39 18.03 -20.55 -4.27
CA THR A 39 18.03 -19.99 -2.92
C THR A 39 19.16 -20.70 -2.16
N GLU A 40 20.36 -20.12 -2.16
CA GLU A 40 21.62 -20.79 -1.78
C GLU A 40 21.61 -21.36 -0.34
N ASP A 41 20.84 -20.75 0.56
CA ASP A 41 20.55 -21.27 1.89
C ASP A 41 19.04 -21.31 2.12
N GLN A 42 18.52 -22.47 2.51
CA GLN A 42 17.10 -22.72 2.77
C GLN A 42 16.52 -21.96 3.97
N SER A 43 17.30 -21.06 4.57
CA SER A 43 16.86 -20.14 5.60
C SER A 43 16.78 -18.74 5.02
N TRP A 44 15.65 -18.07 5.18
CA TRP A 44 15.47 -16.68 4.80
C TRP A 44 15.13 -15.86 6.02
N ASP A 45 15.48 -14.58 5.95
CA ASP A 45 15.06 -13.61 6.94
C ASP A 45 14.82 -12.26 6.29
N LYS A 46 13.89 -11.50 6.85
CA LYS A 46 13.48 -10.22 6.33
C LYS A 46 13.02 -9.28 7.43
N TRP A 47 13.24 -8.00 7.18
CA TRP A 47 12.70 -6.90 7.96
C TRP A 47 11.56 -6.26 7.20
N VAL A 48 10.44 -6.03 7.88
CA VAL A 48 9.27 -5.33 7.33
C VAL A 48 9.00 -4.10 8.18
N LEU A 49 9.05 -2.93 7.56
CA LEU A 49 8.76 -1.64 8.17
C LEU A 49 7.47 -1.09 7.58
N ASN A 50 6.50 -0.74 8.42
CA ASN A 50 5.30 -0.01 8.03
C ASN A 50 5.22 1.28 8.83
N MET A 51 4.92 2.38 8.16
CA MET A 51 4.81 3.70 8.77
C MET A 51 3.59 4.41 8.23
N ALA A 52 2.83 5.06 9.10
CA ALA A 52 1.73 5.92 8.72
C ALA A 52 1.73 7.20 9.57
N ARG A 53 1.52 8.33 8.92
CA ARG A 53 1.32 9.62 9.57
C ARG A 53 0.05 10.27 9.06
N ILE A 54 -0.87 10.59 9.96
CA ILE A 54 -2.10 11.34 9.64
C ILE A 54 -2.00 12.69 10.31
N GLN A 55 -2.12 13.76 9.52
CA GLN A 55 -2.01 15.13 9.99
C GLN A 55 -3.20 15.95 9.49
N LYS A 56 -3.86 16.64 10.42
CA LYS A 56 -4.84 17.68 10.06
C LYS A 56 -4.09 18.91 9.58
N VAL A 57 -4.41 19.38 8.38
CA VAL A 57 -3.75 20.56 7.78
C VAL A 57 -4.57 21.82 8.09
N TYR A 58 -5.84 21.83 7.68
CA TYR A 58 -6.73 22.99 7.86
C TYR A 58 -8.19 22.56 7.75
N GLY A 59 -9.08 23.13 8.57
CA GLY A 59 -10.52 22.90 8.47
C GLY A 59 -10.90 21.41 8.52
N TYR A 60 -11.35 20.88 7.39
CA TYR A 60 -11.73 19.47 7.18
C TYR A 60 -10.78 18.74 6.21
N THR A 61 -9.57 19.26 6.06
CA THR A 61 -8.51 18.73 5.19
C THR A 61 -7.46 18.01 6.03
N ASN A 62 -7.20 16.75 5.69
CA ASN A 62 -6.19 15.91 6.30
C ASN A 62 -5.21 15.43 5.23
N ILE A 63 -3.95 15.27 5.60
CA ILE A 63 -2.96 14.56 4.81
C ILE A 63 -2.62 13.26 5.52
N MET A 64 -2.57 12.16 4.78
CA MET A 64 -2.07 10.87 5.25
C MET A 64 -0.85 10.50 4.41
N LEU A 65 0.27 10.25 5.08
CA LEU A 65 1.46 9.69 4.47
C LEU A 65 1.57 8.24 4.95
N ARG A 66 1.85 7.32 4.02
CA ARG A 66 2.15 5.93 4.34
C ARG A 66 3.47 5.53 3.69
N GLY A 67 4.22 4.69 4.38
CA GLY A 67 5.43 4.05 3.88
C GLY A 67 5.41 2.58 4.28
N ALA A 68 5.82 1.70 3.39
CA ALA A 68 6.09 0.31 3.69
C ALA A 68 7.41 -0.08 3.03
N ALA A 69 8.21 -0.90 3.69
CA ALA A 69 9.45 -1.43 3.15
C ALA A 69 9.67 -2.86 3.61
N GLN A 70 10.22 -3.69 2.72
CA GLN A 70 10.74 -5.01 3.00
C GLN A 70 12.21 -5.05 2.61
N ILE A 71 13.07 -5.51 3.52
CA ILE A 71 14.52 -5.59 3.31
C ILE A 71 14.98 -7.00 3.66
N THR A 72 15.80 -7.58 2.79
CA THR A 72 16.41 -8.90 2.96
C THR A 72 17.72 -8.93 2.16
N ASP A 73 18.68 -9.70 2.64
CA ASP A 73 19.94 -10.00 1.95
C ASP A 73 19.87 -11.34 1.20
N LYS A 74 18.72 -12.01 1.22
CA LYS A 74 18.54 -13.36 0.66
C LYS A 74 17.44 -13.39 -0.39
N ARG A 75 17.54 -14.37 -1.29
CA ARG A 75 16.47 -14.68 -2.24
C ARG A 75 15.30 -15.29 -1.50
N LEU A 76 14.12 -14.68 -1.63
CA LEU A 76 12.93 -15.15 -0.93
C LEU A 76 12.14 -16.15 -1.79
N LEU A 77 11.30 -16.95 -1.16
CA LEU A 77 10.29 -17.70 -1.89
C LEU A 77 9.28 -16.72 -2.49
N THR A 78 8.65 -17.08 -3.61
CA THR A 78 7.70 -16.20 -4.32
C THR A 78 6.57 -15.68 -3.42
N ILE A 79 6.14 -16.50 -2.45
CA ILE A 79 5.11 -16.13 -1.47
C ILE A 79 5.60 -15.10 -0.43
N GLU A 80 6.90 -15.01 -0.21
CA GLU A 80 7.54 -14.09 0.74
C GLU A 80 8.01 -12.77 0.09
N GLN A 81 8.04 -12.74 -1.24
CA GLN A 81 8.36 -11.55 -2.03
C GLN A 81 7.31 -10.46 -1.85
N VAL A 82 7.77 -9.21 -1.95
CA VAL A 82 6.88 -8.05 -1.94
C VAL A 82 6.31 -7.82 -3.34
N GLY A 83 4.99 -7.62 -3.42
CA GLY A 83 4.30 -7.27 -4.66
C GLY A 83 4.12 -5.77 -4.84
N LEU A 84 4.44 -5.29 -6.03
CA LEU A 84 4.30 -3.88 -6.44
C LEU A 84 3.19 -3.72 -7.48
N GLY A 85 2.26 -2.82 -7.20
CA GLY A 85 1.07 -2.56 -8.01
C GLY A 85 -0.23 -2.98 -7.32
N GLY A 86 -1.29 -2.22 -7.60
CA GLY A 86 -2.64 -2.42 -7.07
C GLY A 86 -2.95 -1.54 -5.85
N TYR A 87 -4.15 -1.71 -5.29
CA TYR A 87 -4.67 -0.86 -4.20
C TYR A 87 -3.80 -0.85 -2.94
N GLY A 88 -3.15 -1.98 -2.62
CA GLY A 88 -2.34 -2.15 -1.43
C GLY A 88 -0.93 -1.56 -1.52
N SER A 89 -0.49 -1.11 -2.69
CA SER A 89 0.87 -0.59 -2.93
C SER A 89 0.83 0.65 -3.81
N VAL A 90 0.99 0.50 -5.14
CA VAL A 90 0.95 1.60 -6.12
C VAL A 90 -0.32 1.49 -6.95
N ARG A 91 -1.29 2.36 -6.66
CA ARG A 91 -2.55 2.43 -7.42
C ARG A 91 -2.30 2.87 -8.85
N GLY A 92 -3.18 2.44 -9.76
CA GLY A 92 -3.03 2.67 -11.20
C GLY A 92 -2.31 1.56 -11.94
N TYR A 93 -1.99 0.44 -11.28
CA TYR A 93 -1.40 -0.75 -11.89
C TYR A 93 -2.13 -2.02 -11.44
N ASP A 94 -1.91 -3.12 -12.16
CA ASP A 94 -2.42 -4.43 -11.77
C ASP A 94 -1.86 -4.85 -10.39
N PRO A 95 -2.65 -5.58 -9.57
CA PRO A 95 -2.16 -6.13 -8.32
C PRO A 95 -0.94 -7.01 -8.53
N ALA A 96 0.13 -6.76 -7.77
CA ALA A 96 1.38 -7.52 -7.83
C ALA A 96 1.96 -7.64 -9.25
N LEU A 97 1.92 -6.55 -10.03
CA LEU A 97 2.47 -6.48 -11.38
C LEU A 97 3.97 -6.83 -11.41
N PHE A 98 4.71 -6.39 -10.41
CA PHE A 98 6.10 -6.80 -10.19
C PHE A 98 6.27 -7.44 -8.82
N LEU A 99 7.19 -8.40 -8.73
CA LEU A 99 7.60 -9.03 -7.48
C LEU A 99 9.09 -8.74 -7.26
N GLY A 100 9.49 -8.59 -6.00
CA GLY A 100 10.90 -8.52 -5.63
C GLY A 100 11.13 -9.06 -4.22
N ASP A 101 12.38 -9.39 -3.93
CA ASP A 101 12.80 -9.88 -2.61
C ASP A 101 12.76 -8.76 -1.57
N GLN A 102 13.14 -7.56 -1.99
CA GLN A 102 13.09 -6.34 -1.20
C GLN A 102 12.43 -5.22 -2.00
N GLY A 103 11.93 -4.22 -1.31
CA GLY A 103 11.21 -3.13 -1.95
C GLY A 103 10.64 -2.14 -0.95
N TYR A 104 10.18 -1.02 -1.47
CA TYR A 104 9.45 -0.03 -0.69
C TYR A 104 8.29 0.57 -1.48
N THR A 105 7.32 1.09 -0.75
CA THR A 105 6.21 1.87 -1.28
C THR A 105 5.99 3.07 -0.38
N VAL A 106 5.74 4.23 -0.98
CA VAL A 106 5.35 5.46 -0.31
C VAL A 106 4.08 5.98 -0.95
N SER A 107 3.16 6.48 -0.12
CA SER A 107 1.86 6.97 -0.55
C SER A 107 1.55 8.25 0.19
N ALA A 108 1.11 9.27 -0.55
CA ALA A 108 0.61 10.51 -0.01
C ALA A 108 -0.85 10.66 -0.42
N GLU A 109 -1.73 10.90 0.56
CA GLU A 109 -3.16 11.09 0.35
C GLU A 109 -3.62 12.39 1.00
N LEU A 110 -4.25 13.24 0.20
CA LEU A 110 -4.93 14.44 0.65
C LEU A 110 -6.42 14.18 0.68
N MET A 111 -7.03 14.25 1.86
CA MET A 111 -8.46 14.05 2.06
C MET A 111 -9.10 15.37 2.46
N PHE A 112 -10.16 15.79 1.79
CA PHE A 112 -10.85 17.04 2.13
C PHE A 112 -12.35 16.91 1.92
N ALA A 113 -13.11 17.55 2.82
CA ALA A 113 -14.55 17.69 2.64
C ALA A 113 -14.89 18.79 1.63
N PRO A 114 -16.07 18.75 0.98
CA PRO A 114 -16.54 19.81 0.10
C PRO A 114 -16.64 21.15 0.86
N PRO A 115 -15.81 22.17 0.58
CA PRO A 115 -15.65 23.33 1.46
C PRO A 115 -16.93 24.15 1.65
N PHE A 116 -17.77 24.26 0.61
CA PHE A 116 -19.01 25.05 0.66
C PHE A 116 -20.19 24.33 1.34
N LEU A 117 -20.09 23.01 1.53
CA LEU A 117 -21.16 22.20 2.12
C LEU A 117 -20.75 21.57 3.45
N ALA A 118 -19.46 21.59 3.79
CA ALA A 118 -18.86 20.89 4.93
C ALA A 118 -19.57 21.12 6.27
N GLU A 119 -20.12 22.32 6.48
CA GLU A 119 -20.82 22.72 7.71
C GLU A 119 -22.34 22.50 7.67
N LYS A 120 -22.91 22.23 6.48
CA LYS A 120 -24.34 21.94 6.37
C LYS A 120 -24.64 20.56 6.94
N ASN A 121 -25.79 20.46 7.61
CA ASN A 121 -26.34 19.18 8.04
C ASN A 121 -27.19 18.60 6.91
N LEU A 122 -26.85 17.40 6.46
CA LEU A 122 -27.60 16.63 5.49
C LEU A 122 -27.85 15.23 6.07
N PHE A 123 -29.09 14.73 5.98
CA PHE A 123 -29.48 13.42 6.55
C PHE A 123 -29.14 13.23 8.04
N GLY A 124 -29.15 14.31 8.82
CA GLY A 124 -28.84 14.29 10.26
C GLY A 124 -27.35 14.24 10.60
N GLN A 125 -26.45 14.42 9.62
CA GLN A 125 -24.99 14.45 9.81
C GLN A 125 -24.36 15.63 9.11
N ARG A 126 -23.19 16.07 9.57
CA ARG A 126 -22.42 17.10 8.87
C ARG A 126 -21.87 16.53 7.57
N VAL A 127 -21.99 17.26 6.48
CA VAL A 127 -21.46 16.82 5.17
C VAL A 127 -19.96 16.54 5.24
N SER A 128 -19.21 17.24 6.08
CA SER A 128 -17.78 16.97 6.32
C SER A 128 -17.46 15.60 6.90
N GLN A 129 -18.41 14.97 7.58
CA GLN A 129 -18.32 13.60 8.08
C GLN A 129 -18.89 12.61 7.06
N LEU A 130 -19.90 13.03 6.30
CA LEU A 130 -20.56 12.22 5.28
C LEU A 130 -19.68 11.99 4.06
N VAL A 131 -19.05 13.03 3.51
CA VAL A 131 -18.39 13.02 2.21
C VAL A 131 -16.97 13.56 2.30
N GLN A 132 -16.02 12.82 1.71
CA GLN A 132 -14.65 13.28 1.52
C GLN A 132 -14.17 12.98 0.10
N PHE A 133 -13.50 13.95 -0.50
CA PHE A 133 -12.70 13.75 -1.70
C PHE A 133 -11.28 13.39 -1.31
N VAL A 134 -10.65 12.55 -2.13
CA VAL A 134 -9.28 12.08 -1.94
C VAL A 134 -8.49 12.41 -3.19
N LEU A 135 -7.28 12.93 -3.02
CA LEU A 135 -6.26 12.95 -4.06
C LEU A 135 -5.08 12.14 -3.54
N PHE A 136 -4.47 11.34 -4.39
CA PHE A 136 -3.35 10.51 -3.97
C PHE A 136 -2.23 10.46 -5.00
N ALA A 137 -1.03 10.21 -4.49
CA ALA A 137 0.14 9.87 -5.28
C ALA A 137 0.90 8.76 -4.56
N ASP A 138 1.18 7.68 -5.28
CA ASP A 138 1.88 6.50 -4.81
C ASP A 138 3.12 6.27 -5.65
N HIS A 139 4.20 5.84 -5.00
CA HIS A 139 5.43 5.43 -5.66
C HIS A 139 5.99 4.21 -4.95
N GLY A 140 6.63 3.31 -5.69
CA GLY A 140 7.39 2.24 -5.07
C GLY A 140 8.35 1.59 -6.03
N GLN A 141 9.27 0.85 -5.47
CA GLN A 141 10.29 0.12 -6.20
C GLN A 141 10.54 -1.21 -5.52
N VAL A 142 10.80 -2.23 -6.32
CA VAL A 142 11.18 -3.55 -5.87
C VAL A 142 12.47 -3.97 -6.57
N TRP A 143 13.24 -4.80 -5.88
CA TRP A 143 14.49 -5.36 -6.38
C TRP A 143 14.55 -6.85 -6.09
N THR A 144 15.18 -7.57 -6.99
CA THR A 144 15.44 -9.00 -6.85
C THR A 144 16.88 -9.21 -6.42
N VAL A 145 17.09 -9.95 -5.34
CA VAL A 145 18.44 -10.31 -4.90
C VAL A 145 19.00 -11.33 -5.89
N ASP A 146 20.25 -11.11 -6.34
CA ASP A 146 20.95 -11.93 -7.34
C ASP A 146 20.16 -12.18 -8.63
N ALA A 147 19.54 -11.14 -9.19
CA ALA A 147 18.72 -11.21 -10.40
C ALA A 147 19.40 -11.79 -11.66
N GLY A 148 20.72 -12.03 -11.61
CA GLY A 148 21.49 -12.72 -12.67
C GLY A 148 21.55 -14.24 -12.52
N ALA A 149 21.06 -14.80 -11.41
CA ALA A 149 21.09 -16.23 -11.14
C ALA A 149 20.09 -17.04 -12.01
N LEU A 150 19.02 -16.40 -12.50
CA LEU A 150 18.00 -17.03 -13.35
C LEU A 150 17.75 -16.21 -14.63
N PRO A 151 17.76 -16.84 -15.82
CA PRO A 151 17.42 -16.15 -17.06
C PRO A 151 15.99 -15.58 -17.03
N GLY A 152 15.84 -14.29 -17.34
CA GLY A 152 14.54 -13.62 -17.44
C GLY A 152 14.02 -13.00 -16.15
N GLU A 153 14.80 -13.01 -15.07
CA GLU A 153 14.45 -12.32 -13.83
C GLU A 153 14.71 -10.82 -13.93
N ILE A 154 13.74 -10.02 -13.49
CA ILE A 154 13.84 -8.55 -13.50
C ILE A 154 14.66 -8.12 -12.28
N SER A 155 15.74 -7.38 -12.51
CA SER A 155 16.62 -6.87 -11.44
C SER A 155 15.91 -5.91 -10.51
N ASP A 156 15.13 -5.01 -11.10
CA ASP A 156 14.40 -3.98 -10.40
C ASP A 156 13.25 -3.47 -11.24
N ALA A 157 12.21 -3.01 -10.57
CA ALA A 157 11.08 -2.36 -11.21
C ALA A 157 10.53 -1.27 -10.29
N SER A 158 10.18 -0.13 -10.88
CA SER A 158 9.54 0.98 -10.16
C SER A 158 8.19 1.30 -10.79
N LEU A 159 7.24 1.70 -9.95
CA LEU A 159 5.91 2.11 -10.36
C LEU A 159 5.59 3.45 -9.70
N THR A 160 4.94 4.34 -10.44
CA THR A 160 4.42 5.60 -9.91
C THR A 160 2.99 5.78 -10.40
N GLY A 161 2.07 6.04 -9.50
CA GLY A 161 0.67 6.25 -9.84
C GLY A 161 0.08 7.41 -9.07
N TYR A 162 -0.97 8.01 -9.62
CA TYR A 162 -1.70 9.08 -8.95
C TYR A 162 -3.17 8.96 -9.29
N GLY A 163 -4.01 9.68 -8.54
CA GLY A 163 -5.43 9.56 -8.77
C GLY A 163 -6.28 10.34 -7.81
N GLY A 164 -7.58 10.13 -7.98
CA GLY A 164 -8.62 10.78 -7.22
C GLY A 164 -9.61 9.77 -6.69
N GLY A 165 -10.23 10.09 -5.58
CA GLY A 165 -11.15 9.21 -4.89
C GLY A 165 -12.28 9.95 -4.22
N PHE A 166 -13.27 9.16 -3.85
CA PHE A 166 -14.46 9.57 -3.14
C PHE A 166 -14.68 8.62 -1.98
N ARG A 167 -15.09 9.19 -0.84
CA ARG A 167 -15.43 8.46 0.38
C ARG A 167 -16.78 8.96 0.86
N LEU A 168 -17.67 8.03 1.16
CA LEU A 168 -18.97 8.28 1.74
C LEU A 168 -19.11 7.45 3.01
N TYR A 169 -19.32 8.12 4.14
CA TYR A 169 -19.55 7.51 5.44
C TYR A 169 -20.95 7.88 5.88
N TYR A 170 -21.91 7.00 5.66
CA TYR A 170 -23.30 7.24 6.05
C TYR A 170 -23.59 6.57 7.39
N LYS A 171 -23.57 7.37 8.47
CA LYS A 171 -23.66 6.86 9.84
C LYS A 171 -22.59 5.79 10.10
N ASP A 172 -22.73 5.04 11.18
CA ASP A 172 -21.76 4.00 11.54
C ASP A 172 -22.03 2.65 10.86
N TRP A 173 -23.08 2.58 10.03
CA TRP A 173 -23.51 1.33 9.40
C TRP A 173 -23.07 1.18 7.94
N PHE A 174 -22.75 2.26 7.21
CA PHE A 174 -22.37 2.16 5.80
C PHE A 174 -21.14 3.01 5.46
N THR A 175 -20.17 2.39 4.81
CA THR A 175 -19.00 3.05 4.24
C THR A 175 -18.84 2.65 2.77
N PHE A 176 -18.69 3.63 1.90
CA PHE A 176 -18.37 3.46 0.49
C PHE A 176 -17.09 4.23 0.16
N LYS A 177 -16.18 3.57 -0.55
CA LYS A 177 -14.91 4.14 -1.01
C LYS A 177 -14.74 3.80 -2.48
N TYR A 178 -14.40 4.81 -3.27
CA TYR A 178 -14.08 4.66 -4.67
C TYR A 178 -12.78 5.41 -4.97
N ASP A 179 -11.82 4.76 -5.62
CA ASP A 179 -10.59 5.39 -6.12
C ASP A 179 -10.43 5.10 -7.61
N LEU A 180 -10.05 6.14 -8.36
CA LEU A 180 -9.59 6.07 -9.73
C LEU A 180 -8.09 6.30 -9.74
N GLY A 181 -7.31 5.26 -10.04
CA GLY A 181 -5.86 5.32 -10.17
C GLY A 181 -5.43 5.38 -11.63
N ILE A 182 -4.44 6.21 -11.92
CA ILE A 182 -3.86 6.41 -13.24
C ILE A 182 -2.35 6.13 -13.11
N PRO A 183 -1.80 5.21 -13.92
CA PRO A 183 -0.36 4.98 -13.96
C PRO A 183 0.34 6.22 -14.56
N LYS A 184 1.50 6.59 -14.00
CA LYS A 184 2.35 7.62 -14.60
C LYS A 184 2.95 7.12 -15.90
N ASP A 185 3.49 5.91 -15.87
CA ASP A 185 4.20 5.31 -17.00
C ASP A 185 3.27 4.33 -17.71
N HIS A 186 3.05 4.56 -19.01
CA HIS A 186 2.23 3.69 -19.85
C HIS A 186 3.01 2.41 -20.15
N ILE A 187 2.45 1.28 -19.73
CA ILE A 187 2.99 -0.05 -20.03
C ILE A 187 2.20 -0.59 -21.21
N GLU A 188 2.91 -0.90 -22.31
CA GLU A 188 2.29 -1.38 -23.54
C GLU A 188 1.40 -2.60 -23.27
N GLY A 189 0.16 -2.57 -23.77
CA GLY A 189 -0.82 -3.63 -23.57
C GLY A 189 -1.51 -3.67 -22.20
N LYS A 190 -1.28 -2.67 -21.32
CA LYS A 190 -1.96 -2.55 -20.02
C LYS A 190 -3.03 -1.45 -20.01
N LYS A 191 -3.92 -1.52 -19.02
CA LYS A 191 -5.01 -0.54 -18.84
C LYS A 191 -4.45 0.83 -18.48
N GLU A 192 -5.12 1.88 -18.98
CA GLU A 192 -4.75 3.28 -18.71
C GLU A 192 -5.36 3.84 -17.42
N HIS A 193 -6.36 3.15 -16.86
CA HIS A 193 -7.04 3.59 -15.64
C HIS A 193 -7.56 2.38 -14.85
N PHE A 194 -7.56 2.52 -13.53
CA PHE A 194 -7.92 1.48 -12.59
C PHE A 194 -8.96 1.98 -11.60
N HIS A 195 -10.03 1.21 -11.43
CA HIS A 195 -11.12 1.52 -10.53
C HIS A 195 -11.07 0.60 -9.32
N TYR A 196 -11.08 1.18 -8.12
CA TYR A 196 -11.09 0.47 -6.86
C TYR A 196 -12.36 0.84 -6.11
N VAL A 197 -13.14 -0.17 -5.71
CA VAL A 197 -14.40 0.01 -4.97
C VAL A 197 -14.31 -0.81 -3.70
N GLN A 198 -14.59 -0.18 -2.57
CA GLN A 198 -14.74 -0.86 -1.29
C GLN A 198 -16.04 -0.42 -0.63
N THR A 199 -16.85 -1.39 -0.23
CA THR A 199 -18.09 -1.17 0.51
C THR A 199 -18.06 -1.97 1.80
N SER A 200 -18.43 -1.34 2.90
CA SER A 200 -18.51 -1.99 4.20
C SER A 200 -19.85 -1.68 4.84
N PHE A 201 -20.45 -2.71 5.43
CA PHE A 201 -21.67 -2.61 6.23
C PHE A 201 -21.38 -3.11 7.64
N THR A 202 -21.70 -2.30 8.64
CA THR A 202 -21.67 -2.73 10.04
C THR A 202 -23.07 -3.12 10.44
N LEU A 203 -23.30 -4.42 10.66
CA LEU A 203 -24.55 -4.95 11.18
C LEU A 203 -24.40 -5.12 12.70
N PHE A 204 -25.40 -4.65 13.44
CA PHE A 204 -25.51 -4.82 14.90
C PHE A 204 -26.33 -6.07 15.23
#